data_AF-W6KAM8-F1
#
_entry.id   AF-W6KAM8-F1
#
_cell.length_a   1.000
_cell.length_b   1.000
_cell.length_c   1.000
_cell.angle_alpha   90.00
_cell.angle_beta   90.00
_cell.angle_gamma   90.00
#
_symmetry.space_group_name_H-M   'P 1'
#
loop_
_entity.id
_entity.type
_entity.pdbx_description
1 polymer ?
#
loop_
_entity_poly.entity_id
_entity_poly.type
_entity_poly.pdbx_seq_one_letter_code
_entity_poly.pdbx_strand_id
1 'polypeptide(L)'
;MNIIELTDEEILAVAEPMWTELVRASNEGKYGKFIRNFHNSLIQGLNEVEVGKQFAKSELTRSLSEVYDYLGMIRRGEHVTVLYRVRSTKKEGEWLGRLVLGFDEQQAIKIFGASVF
;
A
#
# COMPACT_ATOMS: atom_id res chain seq x y z
N MET A 1 -10.74 16.30 -11.21
CA MET A 1 -9.58 16.66 -10.37
C MET A 1 -8.59 15.53 -10.49
N ASN A 2 -7.29 15.81 -10.58
CA ASN A 2 -6.27 14.77 -10.66
C ASN A 2 -5.48 14.73 -9.34
N ILE A 3 -5.20 13.54 -8.81
CA ILE A 3 -4.48 13.39 -7.53
C ILE A 3 -3.09 14.05 -7.58
N ILE A 4 -2.49 14.19 -8.76
CA ILE A 4 -1.19 14.86 -8.93
C ILE A 4 -1.24 16.36 -8.60
N GLU A 5 -2.44 16.96 -8.59
CA GLU A 5 -2.67 18.37 -8.29
C GLU A 5 -2.70 18.65 -6.78
N LEU A 6 -2.81 17.59 -5.95
CA LEU A 6 -2.73 17.71 -4.50
C LEU A 6 -1.29 17.96 -4.03
N THR A 7 -1.18 18.68 -2.92
CA THR A 7 0.08 18.89 -2.19
C THR A 7 0.61 17.58 -1.62
N ASP A 8 1.91 17.55 -1.33
CA ASP A 8 2.53 16.38 -0.71
C ASP A 8 1.89 16.07 0.66
N GLU A 9 1.56 17.11 1.43
CA GLU A 9 0.91 17.00 2.73
C GLU A 9 -0.50 16.39 2.64
N GLU A 10 -1.31 16.82 1.67
CA GLU A 10 -2.65 16.26 1.44
C GLU A 10 -2.59 14.77 1.04
N ILE A 11 -1.62 14.40 0.21
CA ILE A 11 -1.41 13.01 -0.20
C ILE A 11 -0.96 12.18 0.99
N LEU A 12 0.02 12.67 1.78
CA LEU A 12 0.55 11.95 2.93
C LEU A 12 -0.50 11.74 4.03
N ALA A 13 -1.37 12.73 4.27
CA ALA A 13 -2.45 12.63 5.24
C ALA A 13 -3.40 11.44 4.97
N VAL A 14 -3.50 11.01 3.71
CA VAL A 14 -4.29 9.82 3.31
C VAL A 14 -3.41 8.58 3.16
N ALA A 15 -2.19 8.74 2.66
CA ALA A 15 -1.27 7.63 2.41
C ALA A 15 -0.81 6.92 3.69
N GLU A 16 -0.47 7.66 4.74
CA GLU A 16 0.03 7.13 6.01
C GLU A 16 -0.97 6.19 6.72
N PRO A 17 -2.25 6.59 6.95
CA PRO A 17 -3.21 5.68 7.57
C PRO A 17 -3.48 4.46 6.68
N MET A 18 -3.58 4.63 5.36
CA MET A 18 -3.75 3.51 4.44
C MET A 18 -2.57 2.52 4.50
N TRP A 19 -1.33 3.02 4.48
CA TRP A 19 -0.14 2.19 4.55
C TRP A 19 -0.04 1.44 5.89
N THR A 20 -0.31 2.14 7.00
CA THR A 20 -0.31 1.54 8.35
C THR A 20 -1.32 0.41 8.45
N GLU A 21 -2.53 0.62 7.91
CA GLU A 21 -3.55 -0.42 7.87
C GLU A 21 -3.15 -1.61 7.01
N LEU A 22 -2.48 -1.40 5.87
CA LEU A 22 -1.95 -2.49 5.04
C LEU A 22 -0.89 -3.30 5.79
N VAL A 23 0.07 -2.65 6.45
CA VAL A 23 1.10 -3.32 7.26
C VAL A 23 0.45 -4.19 8.33
N ARG A 24 -0.51 -3.63 9.09
CA ARG A 24 -1.25 -4.36 10.12
C ARG A 24 -2.06 -5.52 9.55
N ALA A 25 -2.85 -5.28 8.50
CA ALA A 25 -3.65 -6.32 7.85
C ALA A 25 -2.77 -7.44 7.28
N SER A 26 -1.62 -7.10 6.72
CA SER A 26 -0.60 -8.03 6.23
C SER A 26 -0.03 -8.89 7.35
N ASN A 27 0.38 -8.27 8.47
CA ASN A 27 0.88 -8.91 9.68
C ASN A 27 -0.18 -9.71 10.46
N GLU A 28 -1.47 -9.42 10.27
CA GLU A 28 -2.58 -10.20 10.85
C GLU A 28 -3.13 -11.26 9.88
N GLY A 29 -2.82 -11.17 8.58
CA GLY A 29 -3.28 -12.11 7.57
C GLY A 29 -4.74 -11.89 7.22
N LYS A 30 -5.27 -10.69 7.52
CA LYS A 30 -6.67 -10.33 7.34
C LYS A 30 -6.89 -9.73 5.96
N TYR A 31 -7.02 -10.60 4.97
CA TYR A 31 -7.18 -10.22 3.57
C TYR A 31 -8.32 -9.21 3.32
N GLY A 32 -9.49 -9.40 3.93
CA GLY A 32 -10.61 -8.46 3.78
C GLY A 32 -10.31 -7.05 4.26
N LYS A 33 -9.44 -6.89 5.28
CA LYS A 33 -8.95 -5.57 5.71
C LYS A 33 -7.89 -5.02 4.75
N PHE A 34 -7.06 -5.91 4.19
CA PHE A 34 -5.98 -5.56 3.29
C PHE A 34 -6.51 -4.91 2.00
N ILE A 35 -7.57 -5.46 1.39
CA ILE A 35 -8.11 -4.93 0.13
C ILE A 35 -9.14 -3.80 0.30
N ARG A 36 -9.44 -3.37 1.53
CA ARG A 36 -10.56 -2.45 1.83
C ARG A 36 -10.50 -1.13 1.07
N ASN A 37 -9.29 -0.59 0.90
CA ASN A 37 -9.07 0.71 0.25
C ASN A 37 -8.65 0.57 -1.22
N PHE A 38 -8.65 -0.64 -1.77
CA PHE A 38 -8.20 -0.89 -3.13
C PHE A 38 -9.24 -0.42 -4.14
N HIS A 39 -8.76 0.03 -5.29
CA HIS A 39 -9.62 0.31 -6.43
C HIS A 39 -10.20 -0.99 -6.98
N ASN A 40 -11.43 -0.95 -7.49
CA ASN A 40 -12.12 -2.14 -8.00
C ASN A 40 -11.36 -2.84 -9.12
N SER A 41 -10.70 -2.08 -10.01
CA SER A 41 -9.90 -2.68 -11.09
C SER A 41 -8.71 -3.49 -10.56
N LEU A 42 -8.10 -3.07 -9.44
CA LEU A 42 -7.03 -3.82 -8.80
C LEU A 42 -7.59 -5.09 -8.16
N ILE A 43 -8.73 -5.00 -7.46
CA ILE A 43 -9.38 -6.16 -6.85
C ILE A 43 -9.76 -7.20 -7.91
N GLN A 44 -10.32 -6.78 -9.05
CA GLN A 44 -10.69 -7.68 -10.14
C GLN A 44 -9.49 -8.38 -10.78
N GLY A 45 -8.33 -7.73 -10.79
CA GLY A 45 -7.06 -8.32 -11.25
C GLY A 45 -6.42 -9.27 -10.25
N LEU A 46 -6.87 -9.28 -8.99
CA LEU A 46 -6.34 -10.11 -7.92
C LEU A 46 -7.19 -11.39 -7.78
N ASN A 47 -6.57 -12.56 -7.97
CA ASN A 47 -7.18 -13.81 -7.53
C ASN A 47 -7.06 -13.89 -6.00
N GLU A 48 -8.16 -13.66 -5.29
CA GLU A 48 -8.20 -13.61 -3.82
C GLU A 48 -7.54 -14.81 -3.14
N VAL A 49 -7.73 -16.02 -3.71
CA VAL A 49 -7.16 -17.27 -3.18
C VAL A 49 -5.64 -17.29 -3.34
N GLU A 50 -5.13 -16.75 -4.44
CA GLU A 50 -3.70 -16.75 -4.75
C GLU A 50 -2.97 -15.66 -3.99
N VAL A 51 -3.57 -14.48 -3.85
CA VAL A 51 -3.05 -13.41 -2.99
C VAL A 51 -3.03 -13.88 -1.55
N GLY A 52 -4.13 -14.45 -1.03
CA GLY A 52 -4.16 -15.03 0.32
C GLY A 52 -3.06 -16.08 0.53
N LYS A 53 -2.78 -16.93 -0.47
CA LYS A 53 -1.67 -17.90 -0.43
C LYS A 53 -0.29 -17.23 -0.44
N GLN A 54 -0.07 -16.18 -1.22
CA GLN A 54 1.20 -15.44 -1.23
C GLN A 54 1.43 -14.71 0.11
N PHE A 55 0.39 -14.11 0.68
CA PHE A 55 0.43 -13.49 2.01
C PHE A 55 0.71 -14.49 3.12
N ALA A 56 0.10 -15.67 3.08
CA ALA A 56 0.29 -16.72 4.07
C ALA A 56 1.69 -17.36 4.02
N LYS A 57 2.35 -17.33 2.86
CA LYS A 57 3.64 -18.01 2.63
C LYS A 57 4.86 -17.11 2.84
N SER A 58 4.75 -15.80 2.67
CA SER A 58 5.91 -14.90 2.81
C SER A 58 6.12 -14.48 4.26
N GLU A 59 7.21 -14.96 4.86
CA GLU A 59 7.63 -14.56 6.20
C GLU A 59 7.84 -13.04 6.31
N LEU A 60 8.31 -12.39 5.23
CA LEU A 60 8.52 -10.95 5.18
C LEU A 60 7.19 -10.20 5.34
N THR A 61 6.17 -10.53 4.53
CA THR A 61 4.87 -9.83 4.57
C THR A 61 4.12 -10.06 5.89
N ARG A 62 4.45 -11.11 6.62
CA ARG A 62 3.89 -11.46 7.94
C ARG A 62 4.63 -10.83 9.11
N SER A 63 5.73 -10.14 8.89
CA SER A 63 6.62 -9.64 9.93
C SER A 63 7.07 -8.19 9.71
N LEU A 64 6.33 -7.42 8.92
CA LEU A 64 6.68 -6.02 8.64
C LEU A 64 6.64 -5.19 9.93
N SER A 65 7.62 -4.31 10.12
CA SER A 65 7.63 -3.33 11.20
C SER A 65 6.54 -2.27 10.96
N GLU A 66 5.83 -1.87 12.03
CA GLU A 66 4.95 -0.69 11.98
C GLU A 66 5.74 0.63 11.99
N VAL A 67 7.03 0.58 12.31
CA VAL A 67 7.96 1.70 12.14
C VAL A 67 8.59 1.63 10.74
N TYR A 68 8.33 2.65 9.94
CA TYR A 68 8.80 2.81 8.56
C TYR A 68 9.17 4.28 8.32
N ASP A 69 10.00 4.54 7.31
CA ASP A 69 10.41 5.91 6.94
C ASP A 69 9.76 6.30 5.62
N TYR A 70 9.19 7.51 5.53
CA TYR A 70 8.81 8.10 4.25
C TYR A 70 10.06 8.50 3.46
N LEU A 71 10.12 8.11 2.19
CA LEU A 71 11.27 8.37 1.31
C LEU A 71 11.01 9.44 0.24
N GLY A 72 9.75 9.72 -0.05
CA GLY A 72 9.37 10.60 -1.16
C GLY A 72 8.14 10.11 -1.91
N MET A 73 7.70 10.89 -2.90
CA MET A 73 6.64 10.48 -3.81
C MET A 73 6.96 10.80 -5.26
N ILE A 74 6.38 10.03 -6.17
CA ILE A 74 6.53 10.18 -7.62
C ILE A 74 5.15 10.34 -8.24
N ARG A 75 4.94 11.44 -8.98
CA ARG A 75 3.71 11.74 -9.70
C ARG A 75 3.83 11.27 -11.16
N ARG A 76 2.85 10.53 -11.68
CA ARG A 76 2.84 10.07 -13.08
C ARG A 76 1.42 9.86 -13.59
N GLY A 77 1.03 10.62 -14.61
CA GLY A 77 -0.30 10.51 -15.21
C GLY A 77 -1.38 10.88 -14.19
N GLU A 78 -2.24 9.93 -13.85
CA GLU A 78 -3.35 10.11 -12.89
C GLU A 78 -3.07 9.48 -11.52
N HIS A 79 -1.80 9.22 -11.21
CA HIS A 79 -1.40 8.50 -10.00
C HIS A 79 -0.23 9.17 -9.28
N VAL A 80 -0.21 9.02 -7.95
CA VAL A 80 0.95 9.30 -7.11
C VAL A 80 1.44 8.00 -6.47
N THR A 81 2.74 7.75 -6.52
CA THR A 81 3.38 6.65 -5.82
C THR A 81 4.12 7.19 -4.60
N VAL A 82 3.71 6.79 -3.40
CA VAL A 82 4.40 7.08 -2.14
C VAL A 82 5.37 5.93 -1.84
N LEU A 83 6.61 6.29 -1.49
CA LEU A 83 7.70 5.36 -1.24
C LEU A 83 8.04 5.33 0.25
N TYR A 84 8.21 4.13 0.78
CA TYR A 84 8.56 3.89 2.16
C TYR A 84 9.78 2.99 2.26
N ARG A 85 10.64 3.28 3.23
CA ARG A 85 11.62 2.31 3.70
C ARG A 85 10.97 1.45 4.78
N VAL A 86 10.93 0.15 4.54
CA VAL A 86 10.26 -0.82 5.40
C VAL A 86 11.29 -1.76 5.99
N ARG A 87 11.03 -2.24 7.21
CA ARG A 87 11.86 -3.20 7.93
C ARG A 87 11.03 -4.40 8.36
N SER A 88 11.68 -5.49 8.72
CA SER A 88 11.03 -6.66 9.31
C SER A 88 11.41 -6.79 10.78
N THR A 89 10.48 -7.30 11.59
CA THR A 89 10.69 -7.71 12.99
C THR A 89 11.41 -9.06 13.10
N LYS A 90 11.62 -9.76 11.98
CA LYS A 90 12.23 -11.10 11.93
C LYS A 90 13.43 -11.22 10.97
N LYS A 91 13.57 -10.29 10.03
CA LYS A 91 14.66 -10.27 9.04
C LYS A 91 15.42 -8.96 9.11
N GLU A 92 16.74 -9.06 9.13
CA GLU A 92 17.61 -7.90 8.99
C GLU A 92 17.58 -7.39 7.56
N GLY A 93 17.61 -6.06 7.40
CA GLY A 93 17.59 -5.39 6.10
C GLY A 93 16.53 -4.31 5.99
N GLU A 94 16.53 -3.65 4.83
CA GLU A 94 15.58 -2.61 4.46
C GLU A 94 14.98 -2.97 3.09
N TRP A 95 13.68 -2.78 2.95
CA TRP A 95 12.92 -3.08 1.74
C TRP A 95 12.20 -1.83 1.25
N LEU A 96 11.90 -1.78 -0.05
CA LEU A 96 11.17 -0.67 -0.63
C LEU A 96 9.66 -0.96 -0.60
N GLY A 97 8.96 -0.25 0.26
CA GLY A 97 7.50 -0.16 0.25
C GLY A 97 7.02 0.83 -0.80
N ARG A 98 5.98 0.45 -1.53
CA ARG A 98 5.38 1.26 -2.59
C ARG A 98 3.87 1.28 -2.43
N LEU A 99 3.28 2.47 -2.37
CA LEU A 99 1.82 2.69 -2.35
C LEU A 99 1.42 3.58 -3.53
N VAL A 100 0.58 3.09 -4.43
CA VAL A 100 0.08 3.84 -5.58
C VAL A 100 -1.33 4.30 -5.30
N LEU A 101 -1.55 5.60 -5.34
CA LEU A 101 -2.81 6.26 -5.09
C LEU A 101 -3.33 6.93 -6.36
N GLY A 102 -4.65 6.97 -6.50
CA GLY A 102 -5.39 7.61 -7.58
C GLY A 102 -6.81 7.93 -7.14
N PHE A 103 -7.53 8.73 -7.92
CA PHE A 103 -8.97 8.92 -7.71
C PHE A 103 -9.76 7.80 -8.39
N ASP A 104 -10.82 7.34 -7.74
CA ASP A 104 -11.85 6.52 -8.37
C ASP A 104 -12.91 7.38 -9.08
N GLU A 105 -13.91 6.72 -9.67
CA GLU A 105 -15.00 7.37 -10.40
C GLU A 105 -15.85 8.30 -9.50
N GLN A 106 -15.79 8.12 -8.18
CA GLN A 106 -16.50 8.93 -7.18
C GLN A 106 -15.60 10.02 -6.57
N GLN A 107 -14.40 10.24 -7.12
CA GLN A 107 -13.38 11.16 -6.61
C GLN A 107 -12.87 10.82 -5.20
N ALA A 108 -13.01 9.57 -4.76
CA ALA A 108 -12.36 9.09 -3.55
C ALA A 108 -10.94 8.60 -3.87
N ILE A 109 -9.98 8.89 -2.99
CA ILE A 109 -8.61 8.36 -3.13
C ILE A 109 -8.63 6.86 -2.83
N LYS A 110 -8.13 6.06 -3.77
CA LYS A 110 -8.03 4.60 -3.69
C LYS A 110 -6.62 4.11 -3.98
N ILE A 111 -6.35 2.89 -3.58
CA ILE A 111 -5.08 2.20 -3.80
C ILE A 111 -5.15 1.47 -5.15
N PHE A 112 -4.29 1.87 -6.08
CA PHE A 112 -4.12 1.26 -7.41
C PHE A 112 -2.93 0.28 -7.45
N GLY A 113 -2.18 0.19 -6.36
CA GLY A 113 -1.14 -0.83 -6.18
C GLY A 113 -0.45 -0.69 -4.83
N ALA A 114 -0.06 -1.82 -4.23
CA ALA A 114 0.75 -1.87 -3.03
C ALA A 114 1.74 -3.03 -3.13
N SER A 115 3.01 -2.78 -2.80
CA SER A 115 4.06 -3.81 -2.87
C SER A 115 5.21 -3.52 -1.91
N VAL A 116 5.94 -4.57 -1.52
CA VAL A 116 7.23 -4.50 -0.81
C VAL A 116 8.23 -5.32 -1.63
N PHE A 117 9.36 -4.70 -2.02
CA PHE A 117 10.45 -5.33 -2.77
C PHE A 117 11.65 -5.60 -1.90
#